data_AF-A0A7C3KB65-F1
#
_entry.id   AF-A0A7C3KB65-F1
#
_cell.length_a   1.000
_cell.length_b   1.000
_cell.length_c   1.000
_cell.angle_alpha   90.00
_cell.angle_beta   90.00
_cell.angle_gamma   90.00
#
_symmetry.space_group_name_H-M   'P 1'
#
loop_
_entity.id
_entity.type
_entity.pdbx_description
1 polymer ?
#
loop_
_entity_poly.entity_id
_entity_poly.type
_entity_poly.pdbx_seq_one_letter_code
_entity_poly.pdbx_strand_id
1 'polypeptide(L)'
;MQPQQRFSLRSIGRRLTATFWLPLAVGMLLTIGLGYLPLDAQTTEIPETVSRCIPQQTRQPIVRSELIGSSRLQGKDYYLLATYTENSQAPTNLIIAVTNGRCEEVFFNPMGDRLPFASVVPQSVAQQLTLARFRREIQRLGKDRFQQQVNQGAASTRNPTWFAEEIWALRQLGITVPANVQVQQ
;
A
#
# COMPACT_ATOMS: atom_id res chain seq x y z
N MET A 1 43.42 70.07 38.20
CA MET A 1 42.95 69.96 39.60
C MET A 1 42.29 68.60 39.77
N GLN A 2 42.96 67.66 40.46
CA GLN A 2 42.31 66.61 41.25
C GLN A 2 41.75 67.27 42.54
N PRO A 3 40.80 66.70 43.32
CA PRO A 3 40.85 65.32 43.83
C PRO A 3 39.46 64.63 44.03
N GLN A 4 39.41 63.28 44.03
CA GLN A 4 39.18 62.37 45.20
C GLN A 4 37.77 62.49 45.84
N GLN A 5 37.09 61.48 46.36
CA GLN A 5 37.28 60.06 46.72
C GLN A 5 35.87 59.63 47.25
N ARG A 6 35.46 58.37 47.46
CA ARG A 6 36.04 57.41 48.40
C ARG A 6 35.22 56.12 48.35
N PHE A 7 35.94 55.01 48.36
CA PHE A 7 35.47 53.65 48.58
C PHE A 7 35.03 53.41 50.03
N SER A 8 34.18 52.40 50.26
CA SER A 8 34.14 51.65 51.52
C SER A 8 34.08 50.15 51.22
N LEU A 9 35.10 49.45 51.71
CA LEU A 9 35.35 48.00 51.69
C LEU A 9 35.06 47.43 53.08
N ARG A 10 34.63 46.15 53.15
CA ARG A 10 34.97 45.10 54.14
C ARG A 10 33.97 43.95 53.98
N SER A 11 34.29 42.66 54.11
CA SER A 11 35.50 41.88 54.45
C SER A 11 35.14 40.38 54.25
N ILE A 12 35.89 39.57 53.50
CA ILE A 12 36.90 38.57 53.93
C ILE A 12 36.39 37.44 54.87
N GLY A 13 36.58 36.18 54.43
CA GLY A 13 36.70 34.97 55.28
C GLY A 13 36.12 33.70 54.62
N ARG A 14 36.81 32.83 53.88
CA ARG A 14 37.97 31.92 54.10
C ARG A 14 37.54 30.47 54.46
N ARG A 15 38.20 29.49 53.80
CA ARG A 15 38.33 28.01 54.01
C ARG A 15 37.46 27.15 53.08
N LEU A 16 38.00 26.44 52.07
CA LEU A 16 38.90 25.25 52.01
C LEU A 16 38.25 23.91 52.41
N THR A 17 38.53 22.88 51.60
CA THR A 17 38.24 21.43 51.70
C THR A 17 36.84 21.03 51.18
N ALA A 18 36.60 19.93 50.46
CA ALA A 18 37.42 18.77 50.13
C ALA A 18 36.98 18.17 48.78
N THR A 19 37.95 17.59 48.08
CA THR A 19 37.85 16.69 46.93
C THR A 19 37.04 15.44 47.28
N PHE A 20 36.00 15.07 46.53
CA PHE A 20 35.47 13.70 46.53
C PHE A 20 34.89 13.31 45.14
N TRP A 21 35.68 12.51 44.40
CA TRP A 21 35.35 11.45 43.43
C TRP A 21 34.58 11.72 42.10
N LEU A 22 35.29 11.42 41.01
CA LEU A 22 34.88 11.02 39.64
C LEU A 22 33.85 9.83 39.62
N PRO A 23 33.37 9.33 38.46
CA PRO A 23 32.75 9.94 37.26
C PRO A 23 31.51 9.09 36.80
N LEU A 24 31.19 9.11 35.50
CA LEU A 24 30.35 8.13 34.76
C LEU A 24 28.82 8.27 34.87
N ALA A 25 28.26 9.08 33.98
CA ALA A 25 27.02 8.75 33.30
C ALA A 25 27.09 9.26 31.86
N VAL A 26 27.95 8.64 31.04
CA VAL A 26 27.78 8.70 29.58
C VAL A 26 26.49 7.93 29.31
N GLY A 27 25.41 8.67 29.12
CA GLY A 27 24.10 8.14 28.75
C GLY A 27 24.19 7.40 27.42
N MET A 28 24.42 6.10 27.53
CA MET A 28 24.15 5.09 26.52
C MET A 28 22.64 5.07 26.30
N LEU A 29 22.14 5.63 25.18
CA LEU A 29 20.79 5.37 24.63
C LEU A 29 20.69 5.95 23.21
N LEU A 30 21.47 5.39 22.29
CA LEU A 30 21.23 5.49 20.84
C LEU A 30 21.15 4.07 20.27
N THR A 31 20.27 3.25 20.84
CA THR A 31 19.65 2.15 20.10
C THR A 31 18.50 2.75 19.31
N ILE A 32 18.81 3.51 18.26
CA ILE A 32 17.81 3.80 17.23
C ILE A 32 17.45 2.45 16.65
N GLY A 33 16.21 2.04 16.89
CA GLY A 33 15.68 0.80 16.38
C GLY A 33 15.93 0.75 14.87
N LEU A 34 16.70 -0.25 14.46
CA LEU A 34 16.47 -0.97 13.20
C LEU A 34 15.11 -1.67 13.31
N GLY A 35 14.06 -0.87 13.46
CA GLY A 35 12.68 -1.29 13.37
C GLY A 35 12.42 -1.55 11.91
N TYR A 36 12.48 -2.83 11.54
CA TYR A 36 11.69 -3.45 10.48
C TYR A 36 11.26 -2.48 9.38
N LEU A 37 12.17 -2.17 8.46
CA LEU A 37 11.71 -1.83 7.13
C LEU A 37 10.95 -3.07 6.63
N PRO A 38 9.65 -3.01 6.31
CA PRO A 38 9.11 -4.01 5.42
C PRO A 38 9.88 -3.80 4.12
N LEU A 39 10.88 -4.65 3.87
CA LEU A 39 11.24 -4.96 2.50
C LEU A 39 9.97 -5.61 1.95
N ASP A 40 9.07 -4.79 1.41
CA ASP A 40 8.17 -5.19 0.35
C ASP A 40 9.07 -5.50 -0.85
N ALA A 41 9.80 -6.61 -0.77
CA ALA A 41 10.18 -7.36 -1.94
C ALA A 41 8.84 -7.78 -2.54
N GLN A 42 8.31 -6.92 -3.41
CA GLN A 42 7.16 -7.24 -4.25
C GLN A 42 7.63 -8.41 -5.11
N THR A 43 7.47 -9.63 -4.60
CA THR A 43 7.69 -10.84 -5.37
C THR A 43 6.70 -10.76 -6.53
N THR A 44 7.22 -10.48 -7.71
CA THR A 44 6.46 -10.43 -8.96
C THR A 44 6.09 -11.84 -9.44
N GLU A 45 6.65 -12.86 -8.79
CA GLU A 45 6.43 -14.27 -9.11
C GLU A 45 5.14 -14.80 -8.49
N ILE A 46 4.42 -15.61 -9.26
CA ILE A 46 3.21 -16.30 -8.80
C ILE A 46 3.66 -17.47 -7.91
N PRO A 47 3.20 -17.57 -6.64
CA PRO A 47 3.55 -18.69 -5.79
C PRO A 47 3.17 -20.03 -6.41
N GLU A 48 3.98 -21.08 -6.21
CA GLU A 48 3.73 -22.40 -6.81
C GLU A 48 2.34 -22.95 -6.46
N THR A 49 1.89 -22.74 -5.22
CA THR A 49 0.55 -23.13 -4.76
C THR A 49 -0.56 -22.46 -5.55
N VAL A 50 -0.34 -21.25 -6.05
CA VAL A 50 -1.29 -20.49 -6.88
C VAL A 50 -1.18 -20.93 -8.34
N SER A 51 0.04 -21.12 -8.85
CA SER A 51 0.30 -21.53 -10.23
C SER A 51 -0.42 -22.83 -10.61
N ARG A 52 -0.50 -23.79 -9.68
CA ARG A 52 -1.22 -25.07 -9.88
C ARG A 52 -2.75 -24.92 -9.97
N CYS A 53 -3.27 -23.75 -9.64
CA CYS A 53 -4.71 -23.49 -9.52
C CYS A 53 -5.21 -22.51 -10.57
N ILE A 54 -4.31 -22.07 -11.45
CA ILE A 54 -4.67 -21.34 -12.65
C ILE A 54 -5.42 -22.31 -13.57
N PRO A 55 -6.68 -22.03 -13.93
CA PRO A 55 -7.50 -22.93 -14.74
C PRO A 55 -6.83 -23.23 -16.09
N GLN A 56 -6.62 -24.52 -16.37
CA GLN A 56 -6.04 -24.96 -17.65
C GLN A 56 -7.12 -25.28 -18.70
N GLN A 57 -8.36 -25.56 -18.25
CA GLN A 57 -9.47 -26.00 -19.10
C GLN A 57 -10.58 -24.94 -19.12
N THR A 58 -10.26 -23.78 -19.66
CA THR A 58 -11.22 -22.72 -19.95
C THR A 58 -11.62 -22.79 -21.43
N ARG A 59 -12.78 -22.22 -21.80
CA ARG A 59 -13.16 -22.08 -23.23
C ARG A 59 -12.14 -21.28 -24.04
N GLN A 60 -11.37 -20.42 -23.37
CA GLN A 60 -10.25 -19.67 -23.93
C GLN A 60 -9.01 -19.95 -23.08
N PRO A 61 -8.08 -20.80 -23.57
CA PRO A 61 -6.91 -21.20 -22.81
C PRO A 61 -6.09 -20.00 -22.31
N ILE A 62 -5.72 -20.04 -21.03
CA ILE A 62 -4.81 -19.06 -20.43
C ILE A 62 -3.39 -19.44 -20.81
N VAL A 63 -2.70 -18.57 -21.56
CA VAL A 63 -1.33 -18.81 -22.04
C VAL A 63 -0.27 -18.12 -21.19
N ARG A 64 -0.66 -17.10 -20.43
CA ARG A 64 0.24 -16.39 -19.52
C ARG A 64 -0.53 -15.84 -18.34
N SER A 65 0.09 -15.83 -17.17
CA SER A 65 -0.43 -15.15 -15.98
C SER A 65 0.66 -14.31 -15.33
N GLU A 66 0.27 -13.19 -14.75
CA GLU A 66 1.16 -12.28 -14.01
C GLU A 66 0.53 -11.89 -12.69
N LEU A 67 1.30 -11.91 -11.60
CA LEU A 67 0.83 -11.46 -10.30
C LEU A 67 0.64 -9.93 -10.32
N ILE A 68 -0.55 -9.46 -9.98
CA ILE A 68 -0.86 -8.04 -9.78
C ILE A 68 -0.60 -7.64 -8.33
N GLY A 69 -1.01 -8.49 -7.39
CA GLY A 69 -0.80 -8.29 -5.97
C GLY A 69 -1.57 -9.29 -5.13
N SER A 70 -1.38 -9.21 -3.82
CA SER A 70 -2.01 -10.11 -2.86
C SER A 70 -2.53 -9.36 -1.63
N SER A 71 -3.42 -10.01 -0.90
CA SER A 71 -3.94 -9.54 0.38
C SER A 71 -4.22 -10.74 1.28
N ARG A 72 -4.05 -10.58 2.59
CA ARG A 72 -4.27 -11.65 3.57
C ARG A 72 -5.34 -11.22 4.57
N LEU A 73 -6.28 -12.12 4.84
CA LEU A 73 -7.29 -11.93 5.87
C LEU A 73 -7.56 -13.25 6.59
N GLN A 74 -7.45 -13.25 7.93
CA GLN A 74 -7.79 -14.41 8.79
C GLN A 74 -7.12 -15.73 8.37
N GLY A 75 -5.86 -15.68 7.94
CA GLY A 75 -5.12 -16.88 7.50
C GLY A 75 -5.45 -17.37 6.10
N LYS A 76 -6.29 -16.66 5.36
CA LYS A 76 -6.55 -16.85 3.93
C LYS A 76 -5.81 -15.80 3.12
N ASP A 77 -4.98 -16.26 2.20
CA ASP A 77 -4.23 -15.40 1.27
C ASP A 77 -5.01 -15.31 -0.05
N TYR A 78 -5.17 -14.10 -0.59
CA TYR A 78 -5.86 -13.82 -1.84
C TYR A 78 -4.86 -13.25 -2.84
N TYR A 79 -4.86 -13.75 -4.06
CA TYR A 79 -3.94 -13.36 -5.12
C TYR A 79 -4.74 -12.88 -6.33
N LEU A 80 -4.46 -11.67 -6.79
CA LEU A 80 -5.01 -11.12 -8.02
C LEU A 80 -3.99 -11.33 -9.14
N LEU A 81 -4.41 -12.02 -10.20
CA LEU A 81 -3.61 -12.29 -11.39
C LEU A 81 -4.22 -11.59 -12.61
N ALA A 82 -3.34 -11.11 -13.50
CA ALA A 82 -3.68 -10.79 -14.88
C ALA A 82 -3.45 -12.03 -15.74
N THR A 83 -4.51 -12.56 -16.33
CA THR A 83 -4.46 -13.76 -17.20
C THR A 83 -4.66 -13.36 -18.65
N TYR A 84 -3.77 -13.82 -19.52
CA TYR A 84 -3.80 -13.57 -20.96
C TYR A 84 -4.24 -14.83 -21.69
N THR A 85 -5.20 -14.69 -22.59
CA THR A 85 -5.63 -15.75 -23.52
C THR A 85 -5.07 -15.47 -24.90
N GLU A 86 -4.96 -16.48 -25.76
CA GLU A 86 -4.34 -16.35 -27.10
C GLU A 86 -4.94 -15.23 -27.96
N ASN A 87 -6.24 -14.97 -27.77
CA ASN A 87 -7.01 -14.05 -28.62
C ASN A 87 -7.33 -12.71 -27.95
N SER A 88 -6.80 -12.43 -26.75
CA SER A 88 -7.08 -11.18 -26.03
C SER A 88 -5.84 -10.33 -25.83
N GLN A 89 -5.92 -9.06 -26.23
CA GLN A 89 -4.87 -8.07 -25.95
C GLN A 89 -4.95 -7.53 -24.50
N ALA A 90 -6.14 -7.60 -23.88
CA ALA A 90 -6.36 -7.15 -22.52
C ALA A 90 -6.36 -8.36 -21.56
N PRO A 91 -5.67 -8.26 -20.41
CA PRO A 91 -5.72 -9.34 -19.43
C PRO A 91 -7.08 -9.38 -18.74
N THR A 92 -7.51 -10.60 -18.43
CA THR A 92 -8.65 -10.87 -17.55
C THR A 92 -8.16 -10.94 -16.10
N ASN A 93 -8.98 -10.46 -15.16
CA ASN A 93 -8.68 -10.61 -13.73
C ASN A 93 -9.06 -12.03 -13.27
N LEU A 94 -8.15 -12.68 -12.58
CA LEU A 94 -8.35 -13.96 -11.88
C LEU A 94 -8.00 -13.75 -10.40
N ILE A 95 -8.89 -14.14 -9.49
CA ILE A 95 -8.62 -14.17 -8.04
C ILE A 95 -8.54 -15.62 -7.60
N ILE A 96 -7.38 -15.99 -7.04
CA ILE A 96 -7.18 -17.27 -6.39
C ILE A 96 -7.03 -17.01 -4.89
N ALA A 97 -7.76 -17.75 -4.06
CA ALA A 97 -7.52 -17.76 -2.62
C ALA A 97 -6.80 -19.04 -2.21
N VAL A 98 -5.96 -18.95 -1.18
CA VAL A 98 -5.19 -20.06 -0.62
C VAL A 98 -5.41 -20.11 0.89
N THR A 99 -5.68 -21.30 1.41
CA THR A 99 -5.81 -21.57 2.84
C THR A 99 -5.20 -22.93 3.13
N ASN A 100 -4.24 -22.99 4.07
CA ASN A 100 -3.55 -24.23 4.44
C ASN A 100 -2.99 -25.03 3.24
N GLY A 101 -2.41 -24.32 2.26
CA GLY A 101 -1.83 -24.90 1.06
C GLY A 101 -2.84 -25.40 0.00
N ARG A 102 -4.15 -25.31 0.29
CA ARG A 102 -5.22 -25.56 -0.70
C ARG A 102 -5.63 -24.25 -1.32
N CYS A 103 -5.92 -24.28 -2.61
CA CYS A 103 -6.32 -23.12 -3.38
C CYS A 103 -7.75 -23.27 -3.91
N GLU A 104 -8.38 -22.15 -4.21
CA GLU A 104 -9.68 -22.05 -4.86
C GLU A 104 -9.67 -20.89 -5.87
N GLU A 105 -10.29 -21.10 -7.02
CA GLU A 105 -10.67 -20.00 -7.91
C GLU A 105 -11.89 -19.30 -7.31
N VAL A 106 -11.71 -18.03 -6.93
CA VAL A 106 -12.79 -17.22 -6.33
C VAL A 106 -13.45 -16.32 -7.36
N PHE A 107 -12.71 -15.97 -8.41
CA PHE A 107 -13.20 -15.09 -9.46
C PHE A 107 -12.43 -15.32 -10.74
N PHE A 108 -13.15 -15.50 -11.84
CA PHE A 108 -12.60 -15.42 -13.19
C PHE A 108 -13.64 -14.77 -14.09
N ASN A 109 -13.30 -13.61 -14.66
CA ASN A 109 -14.24 -12.89 -15.53
C ASN A 109 -13.72 -12.68 -16.96
N PRO A 110 -13.77 -13.71 -17.81
CA PRO A 110 -13.36 -13.62 -19.20
C PRO A 110 -14.34 -12.82 -20.08
N MET A 111 -15.56 -12.53 -19.60
CA MET A 111 -16.56 -11.77 -20.37
C MET A 111 -16.33 -10.26 -20.29
N GLY A 112 -15.52 -9.80 -19.32
CA GLY A 112 -15.13 -8.41 -19.19
C GLY A 112 -16.25 -7.49 -18.67
N ASP A 113 -17.35 -8.06 -18.18
CA ASP A 113 -18.37 -7.27 -17.49
C ASP A 113 -17.80 -6.65 -16.21
N ARG A 114 -18.29 -5.45 -15.89
CA ARG A 114 -17.79 -4.71 -14.74
C ARG A 114 -18.42 -5.26 -13.45
N LEU A 115 -17.68 -6.10 -12.75
CA LEU A 115 -18.06 -6.66 -11.45
C LEU A 115 -17.15 -6.15 -10.33
N PRO A 116 -17.69 -5.84 -9.13
CA PRO A 116 -16.88 -5.49 -7.99
C PRO A 116 -16.17 -6.73 -7.46
N PHE A 117 -14.92 -6.59 -7.04
CA PHE A 117 -14.24 -7.69 -6.34
C PHE A 117 -14.93 -7.97 -5.00
N ALA A 118 -15.56 -6.96 -4.39
CA ALA A 118 -16.34 -7.12 -3.17
C ALA A 118 -17.55 -8.07 -3.31
N SER A 119 -17.96 -8.43 -4.52
CA SER A 119 -19.02 -9.45 -4.74
C SER A 119 -18.58 -10.88 -4.40
N VAL A 120 -17.27 -11.13 -4.36
CA VAL A 120 -16.70 -12.48 -4.24
C VAL A 120 -15.62 -12.60 -3.17
N VAL A 121 -15.06 -11.47 -2.70
CA VAL A 121 -14.14 -11.42 -1.56
C VAL A 121 -14.57 -10.38 -0.53
N PRO A 122 -14.15 -10.48 0.74
CA PRO A 122 -14.45 -9.46 1.74
C PRO A 122 -14.01 -8.06 1.31
N GLN A 123 -14.77 -7.03 1.70
CA GLN A 123 -14.53 -5.63 1.25
C GLN A 123 -13.08 -5.16 1.45
N SER A 124 -12.47 -5.49 2.59
CA SER A 124 -11.08 -5.12 2.88
C SER A 124 -10.09 -5.79 1.93
N VAL A 125 -10.36 -7.02 1.51
CA VAL A 125 -9.57 -7.74 0.50
C VAL A 125 -9.79 -7.08 -0.87
N ALA A 126 -11.05 -6.82 -1.26
CA ALA A 126 -11.39 -6.15 -2.52
C ALA A 126 -10.68 -4.80 -2.66
N GLN A 127 -10.65 -4.00 -1.59
CA GLN A 127 -9.92 -2.73 -1.51
C GLN A 127 -8.43 -2.88 -1.80
N GLN A 128 -7.76 -3.82 -1.14
CA GLN A 128 -6.32 -4.05 -1.32
C GLN A 128 -5.98 -4.58 -2.72
N LEU A 129 -6.77 -5.52 -3.25
CA LEU A 129 -6.57 -6.04 -4.61
C LEU A 129 -6.82 -4.95 -5.67
N THR A 130 -7.84 -4.11 -5.47
CA THR A 130 -8.12 -2.97 -6.37
C THR A 130 -7.01 -1.93 -6.32
N LEU A 131 -6.46 -1.66 -5.13
CA LEU A 131 -5.29 -0.80 -4.96
C LEU A 131 -4.07 -1.35 -5.72
N ALA A 132 -3.77 -2.64 -5.61
CA ALA A 132 -2.68 -3.27 -6.36
C ALA A 132 -2.88 -3.12 -7.88
N ARG A 133 -4.11 -3.37 -8.37
CA ARG A 133 -4.47 -3.18 -9.78
C ARG A 133 -4.21 -1.75 -10.25
N PHE A 134 -4.67 -0.75 -9.50
CA PHE A 134 -4.47 0.65 -9.88
C PHE A 134 -3.01 1.10 -9.76
N ARG A 135 -2.23 0.58 -8.79
CA ARG A 135 -0.78 0.82 -8.73
C ARG A 135 -0.08 0.33 -9.99
N ARG A 136 -0.41 -0.89 -10.44
CA ARG A 136 0.13 -1.44 -11.68
C ARG A 136 -0.20 -0.57 -12.89
N GLU A 137 -1.44 -0.11 -13.01
CA GLU A 137 -1.82 0.79 -14.12
C GLU A 137 -1.10 2.14 -14.05
N ILE A 138 -0.93 2.72 -12.87
CA ILE A 138 -0.13 3.93 -12.68
C ILE A 138 1.33 3.71 -13.05
N GLN A 139 1.93 2.57 -12.68
CA GLN A 139 3.30 2.23 -13.08
C GLN A 139 3.44 2.13 -14.61
N ARG A 140 2.42 1.60 -15.30
CA ARG A 140 2.41 1.44 -16.76
C ARG A 140 2.19 2.76 -17.51
N LEU A 141 1.29 3.62 -17.01
CA LEU A 141 0.81 4.80 -17.73
C LEU A 141 1.40 6.12 -17.22
N GLY A 142 1.84 6.16 -15.97
CA GLY A 142 2.09 7.38 -15.21
C GLY A 142 0.83 7.90 -14.52
N LYS A 143 1.02 8.57 -13.37
CA LYS A 143 -0.07 9.05 -12.51
C LYS A 143 -1.00 10.03 -13.23
N ASP A 144 -0.45 10.96 -14.02
CA ASP A 144 -1.25 11.99 -14.70
C ASP A 144 -2.16 11.40 -15.78
N ARG A 145 -1.65 10.46 -16.57
CA ARG A 145 -2.47 9.75 -17.57
C ARG A 145 -3.55 8.92 -16.91
N PHE A 146 -3.24 8.27 -15.79
CA PHE A 146 -4.23 7.54 -15.02
C PHE A 146 -5.32 8.48 -14.46
N GLN A 147 -4.94 9.65 -13.92
CA GLN A 147 -5.91 10.68 -13.49
C GLN A 147 -6.79 11.17 -14.65
N GLN A 148 -6.23 11.35 -15.85
CA GLN A 148 -7.00 11.71 -17.05
C GLN A 148 -8.02 10.62 -17.41
N GLN A 149 -7.64 9.35 -17.37
CA GLN A 149 -8.56 8.24 -17.62
C GLN A 149 -9.70 8.19 -16.60
N VAL A 150 -9.40 8.40 -15.31
CA VAL A 150 -10.41 8.50 -14.24
C VAL A 150 -11.40 9.64 -14.51
N ASN A 151 -10.90 10.82 -14.90
CA ASN A 151 -11.74 11.97 -15.22
C ASN A 151 -12.62 11.71 -16.46
N GLN A 152 -12.05 11.11 -17.51
CA GLN A 152 -12.77 10.76 -18.73
C GLN A 152 -13.88 9.73 -18.48
N GLY A 153 -13.57 8.68 -17.70
CA GLY A 153 -14.55 7.67 -17.32
C GLY A 153 -15.68 8.23 -16.44
N ALA A 154 -15.41 9.28 -15.66
CA ALA A 154 -16.46 9.95 -14.90
C ALA A 154 -17.30 10.91 -15.77
N ALA A 155 -16.69 11.53 -16.77
CA ALA A 155 -17.35 12.48 -17.66
C ALA A 155 -18.21 11.80 -18.74
N SER A 156 -17.95 10.52 -19.06
CA SER A 156 -18.71 9.77 -20.07
C SER A 156 -20.17 9.53 -19.70
N THR A 157 -20.52 9.68 -18.42
CA THR A 157 -21.86 9.45 -17.89
C THR A 157 -22.22 10.58 -16.94
N ARG A 158 -23.48 11.05 -16.94
CA ARG A 158 -23.89 12.20 -16.08
C ARG A 158 -23.66 11.93 -14.59
N ASN A 159 -24.04 10.74 -14.11
CA ASN A 159 -23.87 10.28 -12.72
C ASN A 159 -23.28 8.86 -12.73
N PRO A 160 -21.97 8.70 -12.94
CA PRO A 160 -21.36 7.37 -12.98
C PRO A 160 -21.37 6.74 -11.60
N THR A 161 -21.75 5.47 -11.51
CA THR A 161 -21.68 4.71 -10.26
C THR A 161 -20.41 3.86 -10.25
N TRP A 162 -19.59 4.03 -9.23
CA TRP A 162 -18.33 3.32 -9.03
C TRP A 162 -18.33 2.54 -7.72
N PHE A 163 -17.61 1.42 -7.67
CA PHE A 163 -17.61 0.55 -6.50
C PHE A 163 -16.84 1.16 -5.33
N ALA A 164 -17.25 0.85 -4.11
CA ALA A 164 -16.61 1.36 -2.90
C ALA A 164 -15.10 1.06 -2.84
N GLU A 165 -14.66 -0.12 -3.31
CA GLU A 165 -13.24 -0.47 -3.38
C GLU A 165 -12.44 0.38 -4.37
N GLU A 166 -13.04 0.81 -5.49
CA GLU A 166 -12.40 1.65 -6.49
C GLU A 166 -12.18 3.05 -5.92
N ILE A 167 -13.20 3.63 -5.30
CA ILE A 167 -13.14 4.95 -4.67
C ILE A 167 -12.10 4.96 -3.55
N TRP A 168 -12.10 3.93 -2.71
CA TRP A 168 -11.10 3.78 -1.66
C TRP A 168 -9.69 3.71 -2.25
N ALA A 169 -9.46 2.85 -3.25
CA ALA A 169 -8.15 2.68 -3.87
C ALA A 169 -7.64 3.97 -4.54
N LEU A 170 -8.48 4.70 -5.27
CA LEU A 170 -8.13 5.97 -5.89
C LEU A 170 -7.65 6.99 -4.85
N ARG A 171 -8.35 7.08 -3.72
CA ARG A 171 -7.96 7.99 -2.61
C ARG A 171 -6.61 7.61 -2.01
N GLN A 172 -6.35 6.32 -1.81
CA GLN A 172 -5.04 5.85 -1.30
C GLN A 172 -3.88 6.21 -2.25
N LEU A 173 -4.15 6.34 -3.55
CA LEU A 173 -3.16 6.70 -4.57
C LEU A 173 -3.02 8.22 -4.76
N GLY A 174 -3.80 9.01 -4.02
CA GLY A 174 -3.90 10.45 -4.21
C GLY A 174 -4.39 10.81 -5.61
N ILE A 175 -5.32 10.01 -6.16
CA ILE A 175 -6.06 10.30 -7.38
C ILE A 175 -7.37 10.97 -6.97
N THR A 176 -7.65 12.11 -7.58
CA THR A 176 -8.88 12.86 -7.30
C THR A 176 -10.05 12.14 -7.92
N VAL A 177 -11.05 11.82 -7.10
CA VAL A 177 -12.32 11.25 -7.56
C VAL A 177 -13.24 12.40 -8.00
N PRO A 178 -13.75 12.40 -9.24
CA PRO A 178 -14.67 13.44 -9.72
C PRO A 178 -15.95 13.53 -8.88
N ALA A 179 -16.43 14.76 -8.65
CA ALA A 179 -17.53 15.03 -7.72
C ALA A 179 -18.90 14.47 -8.16
N ASN A 180 -19.06 14.17 -9.45
CA ASN A 180 -20.29 13.58 -9.99
C ASN A 180 -20.38 12.06 -9.81
N VAL A 181 -19.32 11.42 -9.30
CA VAL A 181 -19.29 9.98 -9.06
C VAL A 181 -20.12 9.60 -7.85
N GLN A 182 -21.03 8.65 -8.03
CA GLN A 182 -21.80 8.01 -6.97
C GLN A 182 -21.13 6.71 -6.54
N VAL A 183 -21.22 6.39 -5.25
CA VAL A 183 -20.69 5.14 -4.71
C VAL A 183 -21.77 4.06 -4.79
N GLN A 184 -21.44 2.96 -5.46
CA GLN A 184 -22.19 1.72 -5.38
C GLN A 184 -21.74 0.97 -4.12
N GLN A 185 -22.71 0.65 -3.26
CA GLN A 185 -22.49 -0.23 -2.12
C GLN A 185 -22.63 -1.69 -2.53
#